data_AF-A0A1M5T1H8-F1
#
_entry.id   AF-A0A1M5T1H8-F1
#
_cell.length_a   1.000
_cell.length_b   1.000
_cell.length_c   1.000
_cell.angle_alpha   90.00
_cell.angle_beta   90.00
_cell.angle_gamma   90.00
#
_symmetry.space_group_name_H-M   'P 1'
#
loop_
_entity.id
_entity.type
_entity.pdbx_description
1 polymer ?
#
loop_
_entity_poly.entity_id
_entity_poly.type
_entity_poly.pdbx_seq_one_letter_code
_entity_poly.pdbx_strand_id
1 'polypeptide(L)' 'MKIVSNIFFISAVVFLSGALIFFEIGMRAMRRQLEIKEKKSTKIAIRFLITSVLLFGISGLLAIFA' A
#
# COMPACT_ATOMS: atom_id res chain seq x y z
N MET A 1 22.01 7.78 -41.81
CA MET A 1 20.71 7.61 -41.11
C MET A 1 20.53 6.25 -40.43
N LYS A 2 20.79 5.12 -41.11
CA LYS A 2 20.62 3.76 -40.51
C LYS A 2 21.48 3.51 -39.26
N ILE A 3 22.73 3.96 -39.24
CA ILE A 3 23.68 3.74 -38.12
C ILE A 3 23.27 4.51 -36.87
N VAL A 4 22.89 5.78 -37.01
CA VAL A 4 22.43 6.63 -35.89
C VAL A 4 21.14 6.05 -35.30
N SER A 5 20.20 5.64 -36.14
CA SER A 5 18.95 4.99 -35.70
C SER A 5 19.21 3.70 -34.92
N ASN A 6 20.16 2.86 -35.36
CA ASN A 6 20.52 1.64 -34.66
C ASN A 6 21.13 1.90 -33.27
N ILE A 7 21.97 2.94 -33.15
CA ILE A 7 22.57 3.31 -31.87
C ILE A 7 21.47 3.75 -30.90
N PHE A 8 20.57 4.63 -31.33
CA PHE A 8 19.43 5.05 -30.50
C PHE A 8 18.52 3.87 -30.11
N PHE A 9 18.29 2.94 -31.03
CA PHE A 9 17.48 1.75 -30.77
C PHE A 9 18.12 0.87 -29.70
N ILE A 10 19.42 0.58 -29.81
CA ILE A 10 20.15 -0.23 -28.83
C ILE A 10 20.18 0.47 -27.47
N SER A 11 20.46 1.78 -27.44
CA SER A 11 20.42 2.56 -26.21
C SER A 11 19.03 2.51 -25.58
N ALA A 12 17.96 2.68 -26.36
CA ALA A 12 16.60 2.61 -25.87
C ALA A 12 16.26 1.24 -25.27
N VAL A 13 16.72 0.14 -25.89
CA VAL A 13 16.53 -1.21 -25.35
C VAL A 13 17.26 -1.37 -24.01
N VAL A 14 18.51 -0.91 -23.90
CA VAL A 14 19.28 -0.99 -22.65
C VAL A 14 18.62 -0.19 -21.53
N PHE A 15 18.18 1.04 -21.83
CA PHE A 15 17.47 1.87 -20.86
C PHE A 15 16.11 1.28 -20.47
N LEU A 16 15.36 0.73 -21.42
CA LEU A 16 14.08 0.07 -21.16
C LEU A 16 14.26 -1.16 -20.26
N SER A 17 15.26 -2.00 -20.55
CA SER A 17 15.59 -3.15 -19.71
C SER A 17 15.99 -2.74 -18.30
N GLY A 18 16.81 -1.70 -18.15
CA GLY A 18 17.16 -1.15 -16.83
C GLY A 18 15.92 -0.64 -16.08
N ALA A 19 15.06 0.12 -16.76
CA ALA A 19 13.83 0.66 -16.18
C ALA A 19 12.87 -0.46 -15.70
N LEU A 20 12.74 -1.55 -16.45
CA LEU A 20 11.91 -2.70 -16.05
C LEU A 20 12.42 -3.37 -14.77
N ILE A 21 13.74 -3.52 -14.62
CA ILE A 21 14.34 -4.09 -13.40
C ILE A 21 14.04 -3.19 -12.19
N PHE A 22 14.26 -1.88 -12.32
CA PHE A 22 13.94 -0.92 -11.24
C PHE A 22 12.45 -0.88 -10.92
N PHE A 23 11.60 -0.94 -11.95
CA PHE A 23 10.15 -0.97 -11.79
C PHE A 23 9.69 -2.20 -11.01
N GLU A 24 10.23 -3.38 -11.30
CA GLU A 24 9.88 -4.60 -10.57
C GLU A 24 10.30 -4.53 -9.09
N ILE A 25 11.50 -4.02 -8.80
CA ILE A 25 11.97 -3.81 -7.43
C ILE A 25 11.07 -2.81 -6.69
N GLY A 26 10.73 -1.69 -7.33
CA GLY A 26 9.85 -0.66 -6.78
C GLY A 26 8.45 -1.21 -6.48
N MET A 27 7.88 -1.99 -7.40
CA MET A 27 6.59 -2.64 -7.23
C MET A 27 6.60 -3.65 -6.07
N ARG A 28 7.69 -4.41 -5.91
CA ARG A 28 7.87 -5.36 -4.81
C ARG A 28 7.93 -4.63 -3.46
N ALA A 29 8.67 -3.52 -3.39
CA ALA A 29 8.75 -2.69 -2.19
C ALA A 29 7.40 -2.04 -1.84
N MET A 30 6.68 -1.53 -2.84
CA MET A 30 5.37 -0.90 -2.66
C MET A 30 4.33 -1.90 -2.15
N ARG A 31 4.26 -3.11 -2.73
CA ARG A 31 3.37 -4.18 -2.26
C ARG A 31 3.64 -4.56 -0.80
N ARG A 32 4.91 -4.68 -0.42
CA ARG A 32 5.30 -4.97 0.96
C ARG A 32 4.89 -3.85 1.92
N GLN A 33 4.99 -2.59 1.51
CA GLN A 33 4.52 -1.46 2.33
C GLN A 33 3.00 -1.40 2.44
N LEU A 34 2.27 -1.75 1.39
CA LEU A 34 0.81 -1.85 1.39
C LEU A 34 0.34 -2.91 2.38
N GLU A 35 0.89 -4.12 2.34
CA GLU A 35 0.54 -5.19 3.30
C GLU A 35 0.81 -4.79 4.76
N ILE A 36 1.91 -4.06 5.01
CA ILE A 36 2.26 -3.57 6.35
C ILE A 36 1.29 -2.46 6.79
N LYS A 37 0.95 -1.52 5.89
CA LYS A 37 -0.01 -0.44 6.17
C LYS A 37 -1.42 -0.98 6.40
N GLU A 38 -1.85 -1.96 5.62
CA GLU A 38 -3.17 -2.58 5.72
C GLU A 38 -3.32 -3.30 7.07
N LYS A 39 -2.35 -4.14 7.45
CA LYS A 39 -2.31 -4.79 8.77
C LYS A 39 -2.33 -3.79 9.94
N LYS A 40 -1.63 -2.65 9.80
CA LYS A 40 -1.63 -1.59 10.82
C LYS A 40 -2.99 -0.87 10.91
N SER A 41 -3.62 -0.61 9.77
CA SER A 41 -4.95 0.00 9.69
C SER A 41 -6.03 -0.90 10.30
N THR A 42 -6.04 -2.19 9.98
CA THR A 42 -6.99 -3.16 10.54
C THR A 42 -6.88 -3.25 12.06
N LYS A 43 -5.65 -3.23 12.61
CA LYS A 43 -5.43 -3.28 14.07
C LYS A 43 -5.97 -2.03 14.78
N ILE A 44 -5.89 -0.86 14.14
CA ILE A 44 -6.45 0.39 14.65
C ILE A 44 -7.99 0.36 14.56
N ALA A 45 -8.54 -0.10 13.44
CA ALA A 45 -9.99 -0.24 13.25
C ALA A 45 -10.61 -1.20 14.29
N ILE A 46 -9.96 -2.33 14.59
CA ILE A 46 -10.42 -3.26 15.63
C ILE A 46 -10.40 -2.61 17.02
N ARG A 47 -9.37 -1.82 17.36
CA ARG A 47 -9.33 -1.08 18.64
C ARG A 47 -10.48 -0.07 18.74
N PHE A 48 -10.76 0.67 17.68
CA PHE A 48 -11.90 1.58 17.64
C PHE A 48 -13.22 0.83 17.77
N LEU A 49 -13.38 -0.30 17.08
CA LEU A 49 -14.58 -1.13 17.18
C LEU A 49 -14.84 -1.60 18.62
N ILE A 50 -13.81 -2.12 19.30
CA ILE A 50 -13.91 -2.53 20.71
C ILE A 50 -14.30 -1.35 21.61
N THR A 51 -13.67 -0.19 21.39
CA THR A 51 -13.97 1.03 22.17
C THR A 51 -15.41 1.48 21.97
N SER A 52 -15.92 1.46 20.74
CA SER A 52 -17.31 1.80 20.42
C SER A 52 -18.31 0.82 21.03
N VAL A 53 -18.01 -0.49 21.02
CA VAL A 53 -18.85 -1.50 21.68
C VAL A 53 -18.90 -1.27 23.19
N LEU A 54 -17.78 -0.91 23.81
CA LEU A 54 -17.72 -0.63 25.24
C LEU A 54 -18.53 0.62 25.61
N LEU A 55 -18.36 1.70 24.85
CA LEU A 55 -19.13 2.94 24.98
C LEU A 55 -20.63 2.69 24.79
N PHE A 56 -21.00 1.87 23.82
CA PHE A 56 -22.39 1.48 23.58
C PHE A 56 -22.96 0.70 24.76
N GLY A 57 -22.20 -0.25 25.32
CA GLY A 57 -22.60 -0.98 26.53
C GLY A 57 -22.81 -0.08 27.73
N ILE A 58 -21.90 0.88 27.96
CA ILE A 58 -22.03 1.87 29.05
C ILE A 58 -23.24 2.78 28.83
N SER A 59 -23.46 3.25 27.60
CA SER A 59 -24.62 4.06 27.24
C SER A 59 -25.94 3.30 27.46
N GLY A 60 -26.00 2.03 27.05
CA GLY A 60 -27.16 1.17 27.28
C GLY A 60 -27.43 0.92 28.76
N LEU A 61 -26.37 0.70 29.56
CA LEU A 61 -26.51 0.58 31.01
C LEU A 61 -27.03 1.88 31.63
N LEU A 62 -26.46 3.02 31.28
CA LEU A 62 -26.92 4.33 31.76
C LEU A 62 -28.37 4.61 31.35
N ALA A 63 -28.80 4.21 30.15
CA ALA A 63 -30.16 4.38 29.67
C ALA A 63 -31.20 3.52 30.43
N ILE A 64 -30.78 2.48 31.16
CA ILE A 64 -31.66 1.67 32.01
C ILE A 64 -31.83 2.31 33.39
N PHE A 65 -30.86 3.11 33.84
CA PHE A 65 -30.86 3.77 35.15
C PHE A 65 -31.24 5.27 35.09
N ALA A 66 -31.41 5.82 33.88
CA ALA A 66 -31.91 7.17 33.61
C ALA A 66 -33.42 7.14 33.30
#